data_AF-A0A7Y6YZL8-F1
#
_entry.id   AF-A0A7Y6YZL8-F1
#
_cell.length_a   1.000
_cell.length_b   1.000
_cell.length_c   1.000
_cell.angle_alpha   90.00
_cell.angle_beta   90.00
_cell.angle_gamma   90.00
#
_symmetry.space_group_name_H-M   'P 1'
#
loop_
_entity.id
_entity.type
_entity.pdbx_description
1 polymer ?
#
loop_
_entity_poly.entity_id
_entity_poly.type
_entity_poly.pdbx_seq_one_letter_code
_entity_poly.pdbx_strand_id
1 'polypeptide(L)'
;MTKDQLWEYALTTGAWIWANSLPLAQVLAALVTAVATIALWRVTRVLAVETTTLAKMTAQPFVVCWLESSTASAIALNLTLRNTGNATAFDIKVRLTPALADKPDGTPSGEDKETAFDTSLLPPGQMLSIQGAMGPQAHDKVFMAKVSWSSYPGSSERETLEYTFEPKDGFRGGFNSKGIHDVAQELEKIRKQLPK
;
A
#
# COMPACT_ATOMS: atom_id res chain seq x y z
N MET A 1 77.13 26.81 8.28
CA MET A 1 76.58 26.37 6.98
C MET A 1 76.85 27.50 6.00
N THR A 2 77.81 27.31 5.10
CA THR A 2 78.24 28.33 4.12
C THR A 2 77.25 28.43 2.96
N LYS A 3 77.19 29.60 2.29
CA LYS A 3 76.25 29.84 1.17
C LYS A 3 76.39 28.79 0.05
N ASP A 4 77.60 28.28 -0.18
CA ASP A 4 77.88 27.28 -1.20
C ASP A 4 77.28 25.91 -0.86
N GLN A 5 77.28 25.53 0.43
CA GLN A 5 76.61 24.30 0.90
C GLN A 5 75.09 24.39 0.80
N LEU A 6 74.51 25.56 1.03
CA LEU A 6 73.07 25.79 0.84
C LEU A 6 72.67 25.71 -0.63
N TRP A 7 73.53 26.23 -1.52
CA TRP A 7 73.32 26.16 -2.97
C TRP A 7 73.45 24.73 -3.52
N GLU A 8 74.46 23.97 -3.09
CA GLU A 8 74.57 22.55 -3.44
C GLU A 8 73.41 21.73 -2.88
N TYR A 9 72.97 22.00 -1.65
CA TYR A 9 71.79 21.34 -1.08
C TYR A 9 70.52 21.65 -1.87
N ALA A 10 70.32 22.91 -2.28
CA ALA A 10 69.17 23.32 -3.09
C ALA A 10 69.20 22.72 -4.50
N LEU A 11 70.37 22.62 -5.14
CA LEU A 11 70.52 22.00 -6.46
C LEU A 11 70.33 20.49 -6.41
N THR A 12 70.85 19.82 -5.38
CA THR A 12 70.70 18.36 -5.20
C THR A 12 69.28 17.97 -4.82
N THR A 13 68.62 18.72 -3.94
CA THR A 13 67.18 18.53 -3.65
C THR A 13 66.32 18.87 -4.85
N GLY A 14 66.62 19.94 -5.60
CA GLY A 14 65.93 20.28 -6.85
C GLY A 14 66.05 19.18 -7.91
N ALA A 15 67.26 18.63 -8.11
CA ALA A 15 67.51 17.53 -9.04
C ALA A 15 66.80 16.23 -8.59
N TRP A 16 66.76 15.94 -7.29
CA TRP A 16 66.04 14.80 -6.74
C TRP A 16 64.52 14.93 -6.92
N ILE A 17 63.96 16.12 -6.68
CA ILE A 17 62.53 16.42 -6.90
C ILE A 17 62.20 16.29 -8.39
N TRP A 18 63.07 16.78 -9.28
CA TRP A 18 62.86 16.69 -10.72
C TRP A 18 62.89 15.24 -11.22
N ALA A 19 63.87 14.44 -10.75
CA ALA A 19 63.99 13.02 -11.08
C ALA A 19 62.83 12.17 -10.54
N ASN A 20 62.22 12.55 -9.42
CA ASN A 20 61.11 11.82 -8.78
C ASN A 20 59.73 12.47 -9.03
N SER A 21 59.64 13.50 -9.87
CA SER A 21 58.40 14.21 -10.15
C SER A 21 57.31 13.31 -10.75
N LEU A 22 57.70 12.43 -11.68
CA LEU A 22 56.79 11.48 -12.35
C LEU A 22 56.21 10.41 -11.41
N PRO A 23 57.01 9.66 -10.62
CA PRO A 23 56.45 8.70 -9.65
C PRO A 23 55.65 9.38 -8.55
N LEU A 24 56.03 10.59 -8.12
CA LEU A 24 55.25 11.36 -7.13
C LEU A 24 53.88 11.76 -7.69
N ALA A 25 53.81 12.16 -8.96
CA ALA A 25 52.54 12.41 -9.65
C ALA A 25 51.67 11.15 -9.78
N GLN A 26 52.27 9.98 -10.05
CA GLN A 26 51.54 8.71 -10.13
C GLN A 26 50.95 8.29 -8.77
N VAL A 27 51.70 8.44 -7.68
CA VAL A 27 51.21 8.15 -6.32
C VAL A 27 50.06 9.09 -5.95
N LEU A 28 50.17 10.38 -6.27
CA LEU A 28 49.09 11.35 -6.05
C LEU A 28 47.85 11.00 -6.87
N ALA A 29 48.02 10.65 -8.16
CA ALA A 29 46.91 10.23 -9.02
C ALA A 29 46.23 8.95 -8.50
N ALA A 30 47.00 7.97 -8.02
CA ALA A 30 46.47 6.75 -7.41
C ALA A 30 45.69 7.05 -6.13
N LEU A 31 46.19 7.97 -5.30
CA LEU A 31 45.51 8.41 -4.07
C LEU A 31 44.17 9.09 -4.40
N VAL A 32 44.16 10.03 -5.34
CA VAL A 32 42.93 10.69 -5.82
C VAL A 32 41.94 9.66 -6.36
N THR A 33 42.42 8.69 -7.14
CA THR A 33 41.58 7.62 -7.68
C THR A 33 40.99 6.77 -6.56
N ALA A 34 41.78 6.38 -5.56
CA ALA A 34 41.32 5.60 -4.42
C ALA A 34 40.24 6.36 -3.61
N VAL A 35 40.45 7.65 -3.36
CA VAL A 35 39.46 8.51 -2.68
C VAL A 35 38.18 8.61 -3.51
N ALA A 36 38.30 8.81 -4.83
CA ALA A 36 37.15 8.85 -5.73
C ALA A 36 36.38 7.52 -5.74
N THR A 37 37.08 6.37 -5.72
CA THR A 37 36.45 5.04 -5.63
C THR A 37 35.70 4.86 -4.31
N ILE A 38 36.25 5.32 -3.18
CA ILE A 38 35.58 5.26 -1.87
C ILE A 38 34.32 6.14 -1.87
N ALA A 39 34.41 7.35 -2.41
CA ALA A 39 33.27 8.26 -2.54
C ALA A 39 32.17 7.63 -3.42
N LEU A 40 32.54 7.05 -4.57
CA LEU A 40 31.62 6.38 -5.46
C LEU A 40 30.92 5.19 -4.77
N TRP A 41 31.68 4.36 -4.04
CA TRP A 41 31.12 3.25 -3.27
C TRP A 41 30.12 3.71 -2.21
N ARG A 42 30.38 4.83 -1.53
CA ARG A 42 29.43 5.39 -0.57
C ARG A 42 28.14 5.85 -1.23
N VAL A 43 28.23 6.57 -2.35
CA VAL A 43 27.03 7.05 -3.07
C VAL A 43 26.21 5.87 -3.59
N THR A 44 26.84 4.86 -4.19
CA THR A 44 26.11 3.68 -4.69
C THR A 44 25.44 2.90 -3.55
N ARG A 45 26.09 2.79 -2.39
CA ARG A 45 25.48 2.17 -1.21
C ARG A 45 24.25 2.91 -0.72
N VAL A 46 24.29 4.25 -0.66
CA VAL A 46 23.13 5.06 -0.25
C VAL A 46 21.97 4.89 -1.23
N LEU A 47 22.26 4.99 -2.53
CA LEU A 47 21.24 4.80 -3.57
C LEU A 47 20.59 3.41 -3.50
N ALA A 48 21.36 2.36 -3.23
CA ALA A 48 20.81 1.02 -3.08
C ALA A 48 19.88 0.91 -1.86
N VAL A 49 20.23 1.55 -0.74
CA VAL A 49 19.39 1.56 0.47
C VAL A 49 18.09 2.34 0.23
N GLU A 50 18.16 3.50 -0.42
CA GLU A 50 16.97 4.27 -0.75
C GLU A 50 16.07 3.53 -1.75
N THR A 51 16.66 2.90 -2.77
CA THR A 51 15.91 2.13 -3.78
C THR A 51 15.23 0.92 -3.17
N THR A 52 15.92 0.17 -2.28
CA THR A 52 15.31 -0.96 -1.58
C THR A 52 14.19 -0.53 -0.64
N THR A 53 14.35 0.61 0.02
CA THR A 53 13.31 1.20 0.88
C THR A 53 12.09 1.61 0.07
N LEU A 54 12.29 2.29 -1.06
CA LEU A 54 11.22 2.66 -1.99
C LEU A 54 10.53 1.42 -2.56
N ALA A 55 11.29 0.43 -3.02
CA ALA A 55 10.74 -0.82 -3.53
C ALA A 55 9.86 -1.50 -2.48
N LYS A 56 10.31 -1.54 -1.22
CA LYS A 56 9.53 -2.09 -0.11
C LYS A 56 8.23 -1.31 0.13
N MET A 57 8.27 0.02 0.18
CA MET A 57 7.06 0.84 0.33
C MET A 57 6.09 0.66 -0.84
N THR A 58 6.60 0.53 -2.07
CA THR A 58 5.76 0.31 -3.25
C THR A 58 5.20 -1.10 -3.33
N ALA A 59 5.79 -2.08 -2.64
CA ALA A 59 5.39 -3.49 -2.68
C ALA A 59 4.59 -3.92 -1.44
N GLN A 60 4.04 -2.97 -0.68
CA GLN A 60 3.20 -3.29 0.48
C GLN A 60 1.72 -3.47 0.09
N PRO A 61 1.03 -4.45 0.69
CA PRO A 61 -0.42 -4.52 0.64
C PRO A 61 -1.02 -3.36 1.43
N PHE A 62 -2.18 -2.87 1.00
CA PHE A 62 -2.91 -1.84 1.75
C PHE A 62 -4.39 -2.11 1.62
N VAL A 63 -5.01 -2.57 2.72
CA VAL A 63 -6.39 -3.02 2.70
C VAL A 63 -7.28 -1.99 3.37
N VAL A 64 -8.29 -1.55 2.64
CA VAL A 64 -9.31 -0.59 3.08
C VAL A 64 -10.70 -1.18 2.92
N CYS A 65 -11.59 -0.83 3.83
CA CYS A 65 -13.00 -1.18 3.78
C CYS A 65 -13.92 0.04 3.92
N TRP A 66 -15.09 0.00 3.29
CA TRP A 66 -16.10 1.04 3.41
C TRP A 66 -17.47 0.47 3.05
N LEU A 67 -18.53 1.20 3.35
CA LEU A 67 -19.88 0.85 2.92
C LEU A 67 -20.18 1.52 1.57
N GLU A 68 -20.58 0.73 0.57
CA GLU A 68 -20.97 1.21 -0.76
C GLU A 68 -22.37 0.73 -1.12
N SER A 69 -23.15 1.56 -1.80
CA SER A 69 -24.44 1.13 -2.37
C SER A 69 -24.27 -0.05 -3.33
N SER A 70 -25.12 -1.07 -3.16
CA SER A 70 -25.19 -2.23 -4.03
C SER A 70 -25.66 -1.84 -5.43
N THR A 71 -25.17 -2.54 -6.45
CA THR A 71 -25.61 -2.35 -7.85
C THR A 71 -27.08 -2.71 -8.06
N ALA A 72 -27.61 -3.62 -7.23
CA ALA A 72 -28.99 -4.06 -7.29
C ALA A 72 -29.98 -3.08 -6.61
N SER A 73 -29.53 -2.36 -5.57
CA SER A 73 -30.38 -1.44 -4.82
C SER A 73 -29.54 -0.35 -4.18
N ALA A 74 -29.90 0.92 -4.44
CA ALA A 74 -29.26 2.08 -3.82
C ALA A 74 -29.40 2.08 -2.28
N ILE A 75 -30.45 1.42 -1.78
CA ILE A 75 -30.78 1.34 -0.36
C ILE A 75 -29.99 0.20 0.32
N ALA A 76 -29.57 -0.83 -0.40
CA ALA A 76 -28.75 -1.88 0.19
C ALA A 76 -27.28 -1.45 0.17
N LEU A 77 -26.62 -1.39 1.32
CA LEU A 77 -25.19 -1.10 1.42
C LEU A 77 -24.40 -2.39 1.59
N ASN A 78 -23.38 -2.56 0.77
CA ASN A 78 -22.42 -3.64 0.88
C ASN A 78 -21.19 -3.14 1.63
N LEU A 79 -20.65 -3.95 2.54
CA LEU A 79 -19.32 -3.76 3.07
C LEU A 79 -18.32 -4.18 2.00
N THR A 80 -17.69 -3.19 1.40
CA THR A 80 -16.64 -3.38 0.41
C THR A 80 -15.30 -3.44 1.12
N LEU A 81 -14.51 -4.45 0.79
CA LEU A 81 -13.10 -4.59 1.15
C LEU A 81 -12.27 -4.54 -0.13
N ARG A 82 -11.27 -3.67 -0.21
CA ARG A 82 -10.39 -3.53 -1.38
C ARG A 82 -8.94 -3.46 -0.95
N ASN A 83 -8.09 -4.17 -1.70
CA ASN A 83 -6.66 -4.00 -1.60
C ASN A 83 -6.21 -2.92 -2.60
N THR A 84 -5.82 -1.76 -2.09
CA THR A 84 -5.28 -0.64 -2.88
C THR A 84 -3.75 -0.64 -2.91
N GLY A 85 -3.10 -1.56 -2.20
CA GLY A 85 -1.67 -1.78 -2.31
C GLY A 85 -1.28 -2.54 -3.57
N ASN A 86 0.02 -2.67 -3.80
CA ASN A 86 0.56 -3.37 -4.98
C ASN A 86 1.02 -4.80 -4.69
N ALA A 87 0.75 -5.31 -3.49
CA ALA A 87 1.02 -6.70 -3.12
C ALA A 87 -0.22 -7.37 -2.53
N THR A 88 -0.23 -8.69 -2.53
CA THR A 88 -1.31 -9.50 -1.97
C THR A 88 -1.34 -9.38 -0.45
N ALA A 89 -2.52 -9.14 0.10
CA ALA A 89 -2.77 -9.20 1.52
C ALA A 89 -3.23 -10.61 1.91
N PHE A 90 -2.72 -11.13 3.02
CA PHE A 90 -3.04 -12.45 3.56
C PHE A 90 -3.68 -12.35 4.94
N ASP A 91 -4.51 -13.33 5.31
CA ASP A 91 -5.13 -13.48 6.65
C ASP A 91 -5.72 -12.17 7.17
N ILE A 92 -6.60 -11.61 6.35
CA ILE A 92 -7.21 -10.30 6.57
C ILE A 92 -8.36 -10.48 7.56
N LYS A 93 -8.34 -9.68 8.62
CA LYS A 93 -9.39 -9.62 9.63
C LYS A 93 -9.92 -8.21 9.72
N VAL A 94 -11.21 -8.06 9.52
CA VAL A 94 -11.94 -6.79 9.57
C VAL A 94 -12.86 -6.85 10.78
N ARG A 95 -12.81 -5.80 11.60
CA ARG A 95 -13.75 -5.59 12.69
C ARG A 95 -14.42 -4.23 12.51
N LEU A 96 -15.73 -4.22 12.65
CA LEU A 96 -16.55 -3.02 12.51
C LEU A 96 -17.34 -2.76 13.79
N THR A 97 -17.27 -1.53 14.29
CA THR A 97 -18.03 -1.05 15.46
C THR A 97 -18.76 0.25 15.09
N PRO A 98 -20.07 0.39 15.31
CA PRO A 98 -21.00 -0.62 15.82
C PRO A 98 -21.28 -1.72 14.78
N ALA A 99 -21.85 -2.85 15.21
CA ALA A 99 -22.18 -3.96 14.34
C ALA A 99 -23.12 -3.53 13.21
N LEU A 100 -22.92 -4.12 12.03
CA LEU A 100 -23.89 -4.08 10.95
C LEU A 100 -25.19 -4.72 11.46
N ALA A 101 -26.33 -4.14 11.09
CA ALA A 101 -27.62 -4.66 11.55
C ALA A 101 -27.82 -6.10 11.02
N ASP A 102 -27.84 -7.07 11.94
CA ASP A 102 -27.91 -8.50 11.63
C ASP A 102 -29.23 -8.95 10.97
N LYS A 103 -30.24 -8.07 10.91
CA LYS A 103 -31.58 -8.41 10.41
C LYS A 103 -32.18 -7.32 9.51
N PRO A 104 -32.90 -7.71 8.44
CA PRO A 104 -33.74 -6.80 7.67
C PRO A 104 -34.87 -6.17 8.50
N ASP A 105 -35.13 -6.70 9.70
CA ASP A 105 -36.21 -6.30 10.63
C ASP A 105 -35.89 -5.08 11.51
N GLY A 106 -34.71 -4.46 11.34
CA GLY A 106 -34.42 -3.15 11.94
C GLY A 106 -34.13 -3.13 13.43
N THR A 107 -34.04 -4.27 14.12
CA THR A 107 -33.52 -4.30 15.49
C THR A 107 -32.04 -3.91 15.49
N PRO A 108 -31.64 -2.80 16.13
CA PRO A 108 -30.24 -2.44 16.26
C PRO A 108 -29.54 -3.53 17.07
N SER A 109 -28.57 -4.20 16.46
CA SER A 109 -27.51 -4.86 17.24
C SER A 109 -26.88 -3.75 18.08
N GLY A 110 -26.90 -3.92 19.41
CA GLY A 110 -26.54 -2.86 20.37
C GLY A 110 -25.21 -2.19 20.03
N GLU A 111 -25.03 -0.94 20.48
CA GLU A 111 -23.86 -0.10 20.16
C GLU A 111 -22.51 -0.77 20.46
N ASP A 112 -22.48 -1.74 21.39
CA ASP A 112 -21.29 -2.48 21.80
C ASP A 112 -21.01 -3.77 21.03
N LYS A 113 -21.85 -4.15 20.06
CA LYS A 113 -21.59 -5.36 19.25
C LYS A 113 -20.61 -5.04 18.12
N GLU A 114 -19.65 -5.93 17.92
CA GLU A 114 -18.70 -5.88 16.79
C GLU A 114 -19.14 -6.84 15.68
N THR A 115 -19.08 -6.42 14.41
CA THR A 115 -19.14 -7.33 13.27
C THR A 115 -17.72 -7.70 12.86
N ALA A 116 -17.41 -8.99 12.85
CA ALA A 116 -16.12 -9.52 12.40
C ALA A 116 -16.27 -10.20 11.04
N PHE A 117 -15.33 -9.91 10.13
CA PHE A 117 -15.22 -10.56 8.83
C PHE A 117 -13.78 -10.94 8.54
N ASP A 118 -13.56 -12.19 8.16
CA ASP A 118 -12.23 -12.74 7.90
C ASP A 118 -12.15 -13.25 6.44
N THR A 119 -11.04 -12.97 5.76
CA THR A 119 -10.73 -13.53 4.44
C THR A 119 -9.26 -13.94 4.34
N SER A 120 -9.00 -15.08 3.69
CA SER A 120 -7.67 -15.67 3.64
C SER A 120 -6.69 -14.90 2.76
N LEU A 121 -7.16 -14.33 1.65
CA LEU A 121 -6.32 -13.65 0.67
C LEU A 121 -7.11 -12.57 -0.07
N LEU A 122 -6.43 -11.46 -0.39
CA LEU A 122 -6.95 -10.42 -1.27
C LEU A 122 -5.82 -9.92 -2.19
N PRO A 123 -5.83 -10.30 -3.48
CA PRO A 123 -4.86 -9.84 -4.46
C PRO A 123 -4.92 -8.32 -4.66
N PRO A 124 -3.82 -7.70 -5.14
CA PRO A 124 -3.80 -6.26 -5.37
C PRO A 124 -4.85 -5.85 -6.40
N GLY A 125 -5.56 -4.76 -6.11
CA GLY A 125 -6.63 -4.23 -6.96
C GLY A 125 -7.97 -4.96 -6.88
N GLN A 126 -8.02 -6.16 -6.26
CA GLN A 126 -9.26 -6.90 -6.11
C GLN A 126 -10.17 -6.26 -5.04
N MET A 127 -11.47 -6.33 -5.31
CA MET A 127 -12.53 -5.85 -4.45
C MET A 127 -13.41 -7.04 -4.06
N LEU A 128 -13.74 -7.14 -2.78
CA LEU A 128 -14.66 -8.10 -2.22
C LEU A 128 -15.84 -7.34 -1.62
N SER A 129 -17.02 -7.56 -2.15
CA SER A 129 -18.26 -6.95 -1.63
C SER A 129 -19.02 -7.99 -0.82
N ILE A 130 -19.24 -7.67 0.45
CA ILE A 130 -19.99 -8.49 1.40
C ILE A 130 -21.31 -7.76 1.64
N GLN A 131 -22.41 -8.50 1.70
CA GLN A 131 -23.69 -7.90 2.04
C GLN A 131 -23.61 -7.25 3.43
N GLY A 132 -23.88 -5.96 3.49
CA GLY A 132 -23.81 -5.16 4.71
C GLY A 132 -25.18 -4.86 5.29
N ALA A 133 -25.45 -3.58 5.53
CA ALA A 133 -26.67 -3.09 6.16
C ALA A 133 -27.57 -2.34 5.16
N MET A 134 -28.82 -2.10 5.54
CA MET A 134 -29.72 -1.27 4.75
C MET A 134 -29.52 0.21 5.08
N GLY A 135 -29.63 1.08 4.08
CA GLY A 135 -29.40 2.53 4.13
C GLY A 135 -30.07 3.21 5.32
N PRO A 136 -31.39 3.04 5.54
CA PRO A 136 -32.10 3.64 6.68
C PRO A 136 -31.54 3.26 8.06
N GLN A 137 -30.85 2.13 8.17
CA GLN A 137 -30.30 1.63 9.44
C GLN A 137 -28.86 2.11 9.69
N ALA A 138 -28.15 2.51 8.64
CA ALA A 138 -26.74 2.87 8.70
C ALA A 138 -26.49 4.37 8.42
N HIS A 139 -27.38 5.06 7.70
CA HIS A 139 -27.15 6.40 7.14
C HIS A 139 -26.63 7.45 8.13
N ASP A 140 -27.11 7.42 9.39
CA ASP A 140 -26.75 8.40 10.41
C ASP A 140 -25.72 7.86 11.43
N LYS A 141 -25.14 6.68 11.17
CA LYS A 141 -24.15 6.06 12.06
C LYS A 141 -22.72 6.28 11.54
N VAL A 142 -21.81 6.51 12.47
CA VAL A 142 -20.37 6.49 12.22
C VAL A 142 -19.84 5.11 12.55
N PHE A 143 -19.11 4.50 11.62
CA PHE A 143 -18.49 3.20 11.83
C PHE A 143 -16.98 3.34 12.00
N MET A 144 -16.43 2.65 12.99
CA MET A 144 -15.01 2.45 13.19
C MET A 144 -14.62 1.10 12.58
N ALA A 145 -13.78 1.14 11.54
CA ALA A 145 -13.18 -0.03 10.94
C ALA A 145 -11.79 -0.25 11.51
N LYS A 146 -11.55 -1.47 11.99
CA LYS A 146 -10.23 -1.98 12.32
C LYS A 146 -9.90 -3.14 11.38
N VAL A 147 -9.00 -2.88 10.45
CA VAL A 147 -8.55 -3.85 9.45
C VAL A 147 -7.14 -4.29 9.83
N SER A 148 -6.90 -5.59 9.86
CA SER A 148 -5.56 -6.15 10.05
C SER A 148 -5.25 -7.17 8.97
N TRP A 149 -4.02 -7.20 8.49
CA TRP A 149 -3.57 -8.14 7.46
C TRP A 149 -2.10 -8.52 7.66
N SER A 150 -1.70 -9.59 6.99
CA SER A 150 -0.31 -10.03 6.87
C SER A 150 0.21 -9.80 5.46
N SER A 151 1.47 -9.38 5.35
CA SER A 151 2.17 -9.21 4.06
C SER A 151 2.71 -10.52 3.49
N TYR A 152 2.77 -11.58 4.29
CA TYR A 152 3.25 -12.92 3.88
C TYR A 152 2.33 -14.03 4.39
N PRO A 153 2.22 -15.15 3.66
CA PRO A 153 1.41 -16.29 4.10
C PRO A 153 1.99 -16.86 5.41
N GLY A 154 1.16 -16.92 6.46
CA GLY A 154 1.54 -17.50 7.75
C GLY A 154 2.46 -16.65 8.63
N SER A 155 2.68 -15.37 8.30
CA SER A 155 3.44 -14.47 9.18
C SER A 155 2.69 -14.17 10.48
N SER A 156 3.43 -14.03 11.58
CA SER A 156 2.92 -13.49 12.85
C SER A 156 2.85 -11.96 12.85
N GLU A 157 3.64 -11.31 11.99
CA GLU A 157 3.63 -9.86 11.84
C GLU A 157 2.37 -9.42 11.09
N ARG A 158 1.59 -8.56 11.74
CA ARG A 158 0.36 -8.01 11.20
C ARG A 158 0.40 -6.50 11.15
N GLU A 159 0.05 -5.97 10.01
CA GLU A 159 -0.24 -4.56 9.84
C GLU A 159 -1.69 -4.30 10.27
N THR A 160 -1.94 -3.15 10.89
CA THR A 160 -3.28 -2.77 11.37
C THR A 160 -3.57 -1.34 10.97
N LEU A 161 -4.77 -1.12 10.46
CA LEU A 161 -5.31 0.17 10.08
C LEU A 161 -6.64 0.39 10.80
N GLU A 162 -6.76 1.53 11.47
CA GLU A 162 -7.95 1.90 12.23
C GLU A 162 -8.40 3.30 11.80
N TYR A 163 -9.66 3.41 11.38
CA TYR A 163 -10.25 4.67 10.91
C TYR A 163 -11.76 4.63 11.03
N THR A 164 -12.36 5.81 10.98
CA THR A 164 -13.81 5.99 10.99
C THR A 164 -14.29 6.37 9.59
N PHE A 165 -15.46 5.89 9.21
CA PHE A 165 -16.12 6.28 7.96
C PHE A 165 -17.64 6.38 8.14
N GLU A 166 -18.28 7.20 7.29
CA GLU A 166 -19.73 7.31 7.24
C GLU A 166 -20.27 6.61 5.99
N PRO A 167 -21.47 5.99 6.03
CA PRO A 167 -22.06 5.37 4.84
C PRO A 167 -22.37 6.34 3.71
N LYS A 168 -22.45 7.64 4.02
CA LYS A 168 -22.65 8.71 3.04
C LYS A 168 -21.49 8.78 2.03
N ASP A 169 -20.29 8.40 2.45
CA ASP A 169 -19.09 8.49 1.62
C ASP A 169 -19.13 7.53 0.42
N GLY A 170 -19.81 6.39 0.55
CA GLY A 170 -19.98 5.39 -0.52
C GLY A 170 -21.40 5.30 -1.06
N PHE A 171 -22.30 6.21 -0.68
CA PHE A 171 -23.66 6.21 -1.18
C PHE A 171 -23.70 6.66 -2.64
N ARG A 172 -24.21 5.80 -3.52
CA ARG A 172 -24.42 6.13 -4.93
C ARG A 172 -25.91 6.37 -5.13
N GLY A 173 -26.30 7.62 -5.34
CA GLY A 173 -27.69 8.03 -5.65
C GLY A 173 -28.19 7.59 -7.03
N GLY A 174 -27.82 6.38 -7.49
CA GLY A 174 -28.09 5.86 -8.81
C GLY A 174 -29.40 5.08 -8.92
N PHE A 175 -29.91 4.97 -10.14
CA PHE A 175 -31.02 4.08 -10.48
C PHE A 175 -30.61 2.62 -10.29
N ASN A 176 -31.51 1.78 -9.78
CA ASN A 176 -31.29 0.34 -9.68
C ASN A 176 -30.93 -0.21 -11.07
N SER A 177 -29.72 -0.76 -11.21
CA SER A 177 -29.29 -1.36 -12.47
C SER A 177 -29.97 -2.72 -12.63
N LYS A 178 -30.81 -2.88 -13.65
CA LYS A 178 -31.45 -4.17 -13.95
C LYS A 178 -30.40 -5.12 -14.51
N GLY A 179 -30.21 -6.25 -13.86
CA GLY A 179 -29.25 -7.28 -14.25
C GLY A 179 -29.84 -8.31 -15.20
N ILE A 180 -29.02 -9.27 -15.62
CA ILE A 180 -29.44 -10.42 -16.44
C ILE A 180 -30.54 -11.23 -15.76
N HIS A 181 -30.54 -11.30 -14.43
CA HIS A 181 -31.59 -11.96 -13.66
C HIS A 181 -32.95 -11.29 -13.87
N ASP A 182 -33.01 -9.96 -13.82
CA ASP A 182 -34.24 -9.22 -14.07
C ASP A 182 -34.72 -9.41 -15.51
N VAL A 183 -33.79 -9.43 -16.47
CA VAL A 183 -34.11 -9.75 -17.88
C VAL A 183 -34.68 -11.16 -18.01
N ALA A 184 -34.08 -12.16 -17.37
CA ALA A 184 -34.57 -13.54 -17.38
C ALA A 184 -35.97 -13.64 -16.75
N GLN A 185 -36.20 -12.92 -15.65
CA GLN A 185 -37.49 -12.90 -14.96
C GLN A 185 -38.57 -12.23 -15.81
N GLU A 186 -38.26 -11.12 -16.49
CA GLU A 186 -39.18 -10.48 -17.43
C GLU A 186 -39.46 -11.37 -18.65
N LEU A 187 -38.46 -12.07 -19.19
CA LEU A 187 -38.66 -13.05 -20.26
C LEU A 187 -39.55 -14.22 -19.83
N GLU A 188 -39.41 -14.71 -18.60
CA GLU A 188 -40.28 -15.76 -18.06
C GLU A 188 -41.73 -15.28 -17.93
N LYS A 189 -41.94 -14.05 -17.47
CA LYS A 189 -43.28 -13.42 -17.41
C LYS A 189 -43.91 -13.33 -18.80
N ILE A 190 -43.16 -12.88 -19.81
CA ILE A 190 -43.62 -12.82 -21.21
C ILE A 190 -43.99 -14.22 -21.73
N ARG A 191 -43.14 -15.22 -21.47
CA ARG A 191 -43.39 -16.61 -21.89
C ARG A 191 -44.69 -17.17 -21.29
N LYS A 192 -45.02 -16.83 -20.04
CA LYS A 192 -46.27 -17.26 -19.38
C LYS A 192 -47.52 -16.59 -19.95
N GLN A 193 -47.39 -15.44 -20.59
CA GLN A 193 -48.50 -14.68 -21.18
C GLN A 193 -48.79 -15.03 -22.64
N LEU A 194 -47.86 -15.71 -23.32
CA LEU A 194 -48.08 -16.19 -24.68
C LEU A 194 -49.02 -17.41 -24.68
N PRO A 195 -50.08 -17.42 -25.50
CA PRO A 195 -50.89 -18.62 -25.69
C PRO A 195 -50.01 -19.74 -26.28
N LYS A 196 -50.24 -20.98 -25.82
CA LYS A 196 -49.52 -22.17 -26.29
C LYS A 196 -49.70 -22.40 -27.77
#